data_AF-A0A8C5LT74-F1
#
_entry.id   AF-A0A8C5LT74-F1
#
_cell.length_a   1.000
_cell.length_b   1.000
_cell.length_c   1.000
_cell.angle_alpha   90.00
_cell.angle_beta   90.00
_cell.angle_gamma   90.00
#
_symmetry.space_group_name_H-M   'P 1'
#
loop_
_entity.id
_entity.type
_entity.pdbx_description
1 polymer ?
#
loop_
_entity_poly.entity_id
_entity_poly.type
_entity_poly.pdbx_seq_one_letter_code
_entity_poly.pdbx_strand_id
1 'polypeptide(L)'
;MAARAGFQSVAQGGSGSAAPALVPGTPGPAVRMGPAPGQGMYRSPMPGAAYPRPGIIPGSRMTPQGPAMGPPGYGGSPAARPGMAQSGMDQTRKRPAPQQIQQVQQQQAAQNRNHSAKKKKMADKILPQRIRELVPESQAYMDLLAFERKLDQTIMRKRLDIQEALKRPIKQKRKLRIFISNTFNPAKSDVEDGEGTVASWELRVEGRLLEDAALSKYDATKQKRKFSSFFKSLVIELDKDLYGPDNHLVEWHRTPTTQETDGFQVKRPGDVNVRCTVLLMLDYQPPQFKLDPRLARLLGIHTQTRPVIIQALWQYIKTHKLQDPHEREFVACDKYLQQIFETQRMKFSEIPQRLHALLMPPEPIIINHVISVDPNDQKKTACYDIDVEVDDTLKTQMNSFLLSTSSQQEIAALDNKIHETIETINQLKIQREFMLSFARDPQGFINDWLQSQCRDLKTMTDVVGNPEEERRAEFYFQPWAQEAVCRYFYSKVQQRRQELEQALGIRNT
;
A
#
# COMPACT_ATOMS: atom_id res chain seq x y z
N MET A 1 22.80 -30.14 -56.28
CA MET A 1 23.95 -29.29 -56.69
C MET A 1 23.52 -27.82 -56.67
N ALA A 2 24.48 -26.89 -56.76
CA ALA A 2 24.44 -25.46 -57.14
C ALA A 2 23.08 -24.76 -57.45
N ALA A 3 22.90 -23.45 -57.16
CA ALA A 3 23.71 -22.49 -56.40
C ALA A 3 22.96 -21.14 -56.15
N ARG A 4 23.51 -20.33 -55.23
CA ARG A 4 23.52 -18.85 -55.17
C ARG A 4 22.32 -18.04 -55.74
N ALA A 5 21.74 -17.20 -54.88
CA ALA A 5 22.01 -15.75 -54.90
C ALA A 5 21.64 -15.10 -53.55
N GLY A 6 22.16 -13.91 -53.26
CA GLY A 6 21.79 -13.09 -52.11
C GLY A 6 22.17 -11.63 -52.34
N PHE A 7 21.61 -10.69 -51.58
CA PHE A 7 21.93 -9.26 -51.66
C PHE A 7 22.10 -8.63 -50.27
N GLN A 8 22.82 -7.52 -50.24
CA GLN A 8 23.41 -6.94 -49.03
C GLN A 8 22.54 -5.84 -48.40
N SER A 9 22.70 -5.63 -47.10
CA SER A 9 22.33 -4.38 -46.44
C SER A 9 23.33 -3.27 -46.79
N VAL A 10 22.84 -2.09 -47.14
CA VAL A 10 23.66 -0.89 -47.35
C VAL A 10 23.69 -0.08 -46.05
N ALA A 11 24.89 0.21 -45.56
CA ALA A 11 25.10 1.19 -44.51
C ALA A 11 25.58 2.51 -45.13
N GLN A 12 25.01 3.62 -44.67
CA GLN A 12 25.60 4.96 -44.81
C GLN A 12 25.63 5.62 -43.42
N GLY A 13 26.61 6.47 -43.20
CA GLY A 13 26.70 7.29 -42.01
C GLY A 13 27.65 8.47 -42.23
N GLY A 14 27.62 9.42 -41.30
CA GLY A 14 28.66 10.44 -41.17
C GLY A 14 28.20 11.90 -41.26
N SER A 15 28.64 12.67 -40.27
CA SER A 15 28.67 14.15 -40.19
C SER A 15 27.36 14.89 -39.91
N GLY A 16 27.49 16.09 -39.29
CA GLY A 16 26.36 16.97 -38.96
C GLY A 16 26.35 17.53 -37.52
N SER A 17 27.47 18.06 -37.03
CA SER A 17 27.53 18.70 -35.70
C SER A 17 26.92 20.11 -35.69
N ALA A 18 25.88 20.35 -34.88
CA ALA A 18 25.43 21.69 -34.51
C ALA A 18 24.73 21.70 -33.14
N ALA A 19 25.19 22.53 -32.21
CA ALA A 19 24.51 22.81 -30.95
C ALA A 19 23.75 24.15 -31.06
N PRO A 20 22.46 24.24 -30.65
CA PRO A 20 21.76 25.50 -30.60
C PRO A 20 22.24 26.33 -29.39
N ALA A 21 22.69 27.55 -29.64
CA ALA A 21 23.14 28.47 -28.60
C ALA A 21 21.97 29.05 -27.79
N LEU A 22 22.24 29.42 -26.54
CA LEU A 22 21.34 30.21 -25.72
C LEU A 22 21.21 31.63 -26.29
N VAL A 23 19.98 32.13 -26.42
CA VAL A 23 19.69 33.54 -26.69
C VAL A 23 18.86 34.09 -25.53
N PRO A 24 19.27 35.20 -24.87
CA PRO A 24 18.56 35.72 -23.70
C PRO A 24 17.28 36.46 -24.09
N GLY A 25 16.11 35.91 -23.71
CA GLY A 25 14.82 36.59 -23.84
C GLY A 25 14.62 37.65 -22.74
N THR A 26 14.07 38.81 -23.13
CA THR A 26 13.84 39.97 -22.24
C THR A 26 12.68 39.75 -21.25
N PRO A 27 12.69 40.43 -20.08
CA PRO A 27 11.68 40.23 -19.04
C PRO A 27 10.30 40.82 -19.41
N GLY A 28 9.25 40.01 -19.25
CA GLY A 28 7.85 40.47 -19.29
C GLY A 28 7.43 41.22 -18.01
N PRO A 29 6.34 42.01 -18.06
CA PRO A 29 5.98 42.95 -16.99
C PRO A 29 5.44 42.29 -15.72
N ALA A 30 5.63 42.97 -14.59
CA ALA A 30 5.27 42.47 -13.26
C ALA A 30 3.74 42.36 -13.04
N VAL A 31 3.27 41.18 -12.64
CA VAL A 31 1.88 40.98 -12.19
C VAL A 31 1.73 41.51 -10.77
N ARG A 32 1.02 42.63 -10.65
CA ARG A 32 0.78 43.38 -9.40
C ARG A 32 -0.16 42.61 -8.47
N MET A 33 0.35 42.02 -7.39
CA MET A 33 -0.51 41.47 -6.33
C MET A 33 -1.34 42.59 -5.68
N GLY A 34 -2.66 42.38 -5.59
CA GLY A 34 -3.56 43.19 -4.77
C GLY A 34 -3.47 42.79 -3.28
N PRO A 35 -3.74 43.72 -2.35
CA PRO A 35 -3.63 43.46 -0.92
C PRO A 35 -4.76 42.56 -0.39
N ALA A 36 -4.46 41.78 0.65
CA ALA A 36 -5.45 40.97 1.37
C ALA A 36 -6.31 41.84 2.32
N PRO A 37 -7.63 41.61 2.43
CA PRO A 37 -8.50 42.38 3.33
C PRO A 37 -8.57 41.80 4.75
N GLY A 38 -8.66 42.69 5.75
CA GLY A 38 -9.38 42.43 7.00
C GLY A 38 -8.63 41.73 8.15
N GLN A 39 -7.96 42.51 8.99
CA GLN A 39 -7.69 42.08 10.37
C GLN A 39 -9.00 42.14 11.18
N GLY A 40 -9.48 40.98 11.65
CA GLY A 40 -10.60 40.90 12.59
C GLY A 40 -10.10 40.89 14.04
N MET A 41 -10.24 42.03 14.74
CA MET A 41 -9.92 42.14 16.17
C MET A 41 -10.90 41.33 17.02
N TYR A 42 -10.40 40.43 17.88
CA TYR A 42 -11.13 40.00 19.08
C TYR A 42 -10.19 40.01 20.30
N ARG A 43 -10.60 40.76 21.34
CA ARG A 43 -9.89 40.93 22.61
C ARG A 43 -10.16 39.74 23.54
N SER A 44 -9.13 39.28 24.22
CA SER A 44 -9.28 38.48 25.46
C SER A 44 -9.66 39.36 26.65
N PRO A 45 -10.50 38.86 27.57
CA PRO A 45 -10.50 39.29 28.97
C PRO A 45 -9.96 38.19 29.89
N MET A 46 -9.14 38.61 30.86
CA MET A 46 -8.70 37.93 32.08
C MET A 46 -8.78 39.00 33.20
N PRO A 47 -8.69 38.69 34.51
CA PRO A 47 -8.56 37.37 35.18
C PRO A 47 -9.64 37.15 36.27
N GLY A 48 -9.55 36.04 37.05
CA GLY A 48 -10.15 36.00 38.39
C GLY A 48 -10.44 34.64 39.04
N ALA A 49 -9.53 34.17 39.91
CA ALA A 49 -9.74 33.22 41.03
C ALA A 49 -10.34 31.81 40.76
N ALA A 50 -10.37 30.87 41.73
CA ALA A 50 -9.32 30.38 42.63
C ALA A 50 -9.73 29.02 43.26
N TYR A 51 -8.76 28.16 43.61
CA TYR A 51 -8.89 26.90 44.38
C TYR A 51 -9.71 25.76 43.73
N PRO A 52 -9.63 24.51 44.25
CA PRO A 52 -8.39 23.79 44.55
C PRO A 52 -8.33 22.39 43.88
N ARG A 53 -7.12 21.81 43.85
CA ARG A 53 -6.83 20.49 43.27
C ARG A 53 -6.79 19.40 44.36
N PRO A 54 -7.57 18.30 44.29
CA PRO A 54 -7.43 17.19 45.22
C PRO A 54 -6.04 16.53 45.15
N GLY A 55 -5.51 16.15 46.31
CA GLY A 55 -4.14 15.65 46.47
C GLY A 55 -3.97 14.13 46.35
N ILE A 56 -2.72 13.69 46.31
CA ILE A 56 -2.29 12.29 46.35
C ILE A 56 -1.63 12.02 47.71
N ILE A 57 -2.00 10.92 48.37
CA ILE A 57 -1.30 10.34 49.52
C ILE A 57 -1.47 8.80 49.49
N PRO A 58 -0.59 7.99 50.13
CA PRO A 58 -0.15 6.72 49.54
C PRO A 58 -0.67 5.46 50.24
N GLY A 59 -0.61 4.33 49.53
CA GLY A 59 -0.92 3.00 50.08
C GLY A 59 0.16 1.97 49.73
N SER A 60 0.94 1.54 50.72
CA SER A 60 2.05 0.59 50.55
C SER A 60 1.56 -0.87 50.62
N ARG A 61 1.95 -1.69 49.64
CA ARG A 61 2.18 -3.13 49.86
C ARG A 61 3.13 -3.71 48.82
N MET A 62 4.29 -4.20 49.28
CA MET A 62 5.14 -5.10 48.51
C MET A 62 4.88 -6.54 48.92
N THR A 63 5.02 -7.48 47.98
CA THR A 63 5.02 -8.92 48.21
C THR A 63 6.32 -9.51 47.65
N PRO A 64 7.15 -10.19 48.46
CA PRO A 64 8.45 -10.68 48.03
C PRO A 64 8.37 -11.93 47.15
N GLN A 65 9.43 -12.17 46.38
CA GLN A 65 9.60 -13.33 45.50
C GLN A 65 10.51 -14.37 46.20
N GLY A 66 10.12 -15.65 46.16
CA GLY A 66 10.87 -16.76 46.76
C GLY A 66 10.59 -18.10 46.07
N PRO A 67 11.54 -19.05 46.05
CA PRO A 67 11.44 -20.26 45.22
C PRO A 67 10.75 -21.43 45.92
N ALA A 68 10.10 -22.30 45.12
CA ALA A 68 9.54 -23.56 45.59
C ALA A 68 10.53 -24.73 45.37
N MET A 69 11.11 -25.23 46.47
CA MET A 69 11.77 -26.54 46.52
C MET A 69 10.72 -27.66 46.69
N GLY A 70 10.94 -28.83 46.07
CA GLY A 70 10.08 -30.00 46.20
C GLY A 70 10.85 -31.27 46.64
N PRO A 71 10.42 -31.99 47.68
CA PRO A 71 10.98 -33.29 48.07
C PRO A 71 10.26 -34.49 47.39
N PRO A 72 10.81 -35.73 47.44
CA PRO A 72 10.58 -36.71 46.38
C PRO A 72 9.87 -38.03 46.75
N GLY A 73 9.16 -38.60 45.75
CA GLY A 73 9.22 -40.01 45.30
C GLY A 73 8.70 -41.16 46.18
N TYR A 74 7.93 -42.08 45.57
CA TYR A 74 8.20 -43.55 45.48
C TYR A 74 7.08 -44.29 44.72
N GLY A 75 7.36 -45.48 44.17
CA GLY A 75 6.35 -46.57 44.04
C GLY A 75 5.87 -47.03 42.65
N GLY A 76 6.43 -48.15 42.16
CA GLY A 76 5.64 -49.32 41.72
C GLY A 76 4.97 -49.38 40.33
N SER A 77 5.61 -50.09 39.40
CA SER A 77 4.94 -50.94 38.36
C SER A 77 5.02 -52.43 38.83
N PRO A 78 4.62 -53.48 38.07
CA PRO A 78 3.88 -53.57 36.78
C PRO A 78 2.73 -54.63 36.77
N ALA A 79 2.07 -54.88 35.63
CA ALA A 79 1.68 -56.23 35.16
C ALA A 79 1.03 -56.30 33.74
N ALA A 80 1.19 -57.47 33.10
CA ALA A 80 0.32 -58.13 32.10
C ALA A 80 0.14 -57.61 30.63
N ARG A 81 0.41 -58.53 29.70
CA ARG A 81 0.04 -58.63 28.25
C ARG A 81 -1.16 -59.64 28.12
N PRO A 82 -1.57 -60.25 26.96
CA PRO A 82 -1.13 -60.17 25.54
C PRO A 82 -2.22 -60.17 24.42
N GLY A 83 -1.78 -60.05 23.15
CA GLY A 83 -2.47 -60.57 21.95
C GLY A 83 -3.25 -59.54 21.09
N MET A 84 -3.33 -59.65 19.75
CA MET A 84 -2.64 -60.54 18.80
C MET A 84 -2.51 -59.88 17.38
N ALA A 85 -1.98 -60.59 16.38
CA ALA A 85 -1.79 -60.11 14.99
C ALA A 85 -3.13 -60.04 14.20
N GLN A 86 -3.25 -59.61 12.93
CA GLN A 86 -2.35 -59.37 11.78
C GLN A 86 -3.04 -58.30 10.86
N SER A 87 -2.71 -57.90 9.61
CA SER A 87 -1.70 -58.20 8.57
C SER A 87 -1.60 -57.01 7.56
N GLY A 88 -0.87 -57.16 6.43
CA GLY A 88 -1.08 -56.35 5.21
C GLY A 88 0.00 -55.30 4.87
N MET A 89 0.40 -55.24 3.59
CA MET A 89 1.34 -54.24 3.03
C MET A 89 0.58 -53.22 2.17
N ASP A 90 1.09 -51.98 2.10
CA ASP A 90 1.34 -51.35 0.79
C ASP A 90 2.38 -50.21 0.89
N GLN A 91 3.02 -49.86 -0.23
CA GLN A 91 4.00 -48.78 -0.35
C GLN A 91 3.65 -47.82 -1.52
N THR A 92 3.26 -46.58 -1.22
CA THR A 92 3.82 -45.33 -1.82
C THR A 92 2.94 -44.09 -1.55
N ARG A 93 3.51 -43.10 -0.83
CA ARG A 93 3.26 -41.63 -0.87
C ARG A 93 3.47 -41.00 0.52
N LYS A 94 4.70 -40.57 0.83
CA LYS A 94 4.97 -39.70 1.99
C LYS A 94 4.68 -38.24 1.64
N ARG A 95 3.72 -37.61 2.34
CA ARG A 95 3.63 -36.15 2.44
C ARG A 95 4.74 -35.63 3.37
N PRO A 96 5.40 -34.49 3.09
CA PRO A 96 6.29 -33.84 4.05
C PRO A 96 5.52 -33.31 5.28
N ALA A 97 6.16 -33.34 6.45
CA ALA A 97 5.60 -32.80 7.70
C ALA A 97 6.02 -31.32 7.92
N PRO A 98 5.18 -30.49 8.57
CA PRO A 98 5.42 -29.05 8.70
C PRO A 98 6.39 -28.70 9.85
N GLN A 99 7.69 -29.00 9.69
CA GLN A 99 8.71 -28.67 10.70
C GLN A 99 10.00 -27.99 10.18
N GLN A 100 10.16 -27.75 8.86
CA GLN A 100 11.39 -27.16 8.30
C GLN A 100 11.32 -25.66 7.93
N ILE A 101 10.19 -24.98 8.16
CA ILE A 101 10.05 -23.54 7.86
C ILE A 101 10.61 -22.66 9.00
N GLN A 102 10.67 -23.16 10.23
CA GLN A 102 10.98 -22.36 11.43
C GLN A 102 12.42 -21.80 11.47
N GLN A 103 13.41 -22.51 10.90
CA GLN A 103 14.83 -22.15 11.05
C GLN A 103 15.31 -21.05 10.08
N VAL A 104 14.77 -20.97 8.87
CA VAL A 104 15.21 -19.99 7.86
C VAL A 104 14.89 -18.55 8.30
N GLN A 105 13.77 -18.36 9.02
CA GLN A 105 13.29 -17.03 9.41
C GLN A 105 14.02 -16.42 10.62
N GLN A 106 14.79 -17.22 11.39
CA GLN A 106 15.57 -16.70 12.53
C GLN A 106 16.93 -16.09 12.13
N GLN A 107 17.56 -16.54 11.04
CA GLN A 107 18.86 -16.00 10.62
C GLN A 107 18.75 -14.60 9.99
N GLN A 108 17.68 -14.32 9.24
CA GLN A 108 17.41 -12.96 8.73
C GLN A 108 17.04 -11.96 9.85
N ALA A 109 16.50 -12.43 10.98
CA ALA A 109 16.22 -11.58 12.13
C ALA A 109 17.48 -11.14 12.88
N ALA A 110 18.59 -11.90 12.79
CA ALA A 110 19.85 -11.58 13.45
C ALA A 110 20.60 -10.44 12.73
N GLN A 111 20.75 -10.52 11.40
CA GLN A 111 21.43 -9.49 10.60
C GLN A 111 20.73 -8.11 10.72
N ASN A 112 19.41 -8.09 10.82
CA ASN A 112 18.62 -6.86 10.87
C ASN A 112 18.68 -6.13 12.24
N ARG A 113 19.32 -6.71 13.28
CA ARG A 113 19.53 -6.00 14.56
C ARG A 113 20.71 -5.02 14.50
N ASN A 114 21.80 -5.33 13.80
CA ASN A 114 22.98 -4.47 13.77
C ASN A 114 22.83 -3.22 12.89
N HIS A 115 21.83 -3.18 12.00
CA HIS A 115 21.45 -1.94 11.30
C HIS A 115 20.53 -1.01 12.12
N SER A 116 20.28 -1.30 13.41
CA SER A 116 19.66 -0.36 14.35
C SER A 116 20.62 0.75 14.84
N ALA A 117 21.48 1.25 13.95
CA ALA A 117 22.13 2.54 14.12
C ALA A 117 21.06 3.57 14.51
N LYS A 118 21.31 4.33 15.58
CA LYS A 118 20.33 5.20 16.26
C LYS A 118 19.51 5.96 15.21
N LYS A 119 18.18 5.77 15.18
CA LYS A 119 17.28 6.43 14.20
C LYS A 119 17.60 7.93 14.16
N LYS A 120 18.22 8.36 13.05
CA LYS A 120 18.73 9.72 12.83
C LYS A 120 17.64 10.73 13.19
N LYS A 121 17.95 11.66 14.10
CA LYS A 121 16.98 12.63 14.62
C LYS A 121 17.07 13.91 13.81
N MET A 122 15.94 14.61 13.69
CA MET A 122 15.91 15.97 13.15
C MET A 122 16.86 16.95 13.88
N ALA A 123 17.17 16.69 15.16
CA ALA A 123 18.17 17.44 15.91
C ALA A 123 19.59 17.29 15.34
N ASP A 124 19.92 16.12 14.77
CA ASP A 124 21.26 15.77 14.31
C ASP A 124 21.60 16.47 12.97
N LYS A 125 20.58 17.01 12.26
CA LYS A 125 20.73 17.91 11.10
C LYS A 125 20.84 19.41 11.48
N ILE A 126 20.68 19.82 12.73
CA ILE A 126 20.55 21.25 13.10
C ILE A 126 21.87 21.84 13.60
N LEU A 127 22.28 22.99 13.05
CA LEU A 127 23.46 23.72 13.51
C LEU A 127 23.25 24.38 14.90
N PRO A 128 24.20 24.26 15.84
CA PRO A 128 24.11 24.91 17.14
C PRO A 128 23.98 26.43 17.03
N GLN A 129 23.22 27.04 17.93
CA GLN A 129 22.93 28.48 17.88
C GLN A 129 24.19 29.36 17.85
N ARG A 130 25.20 29.05 18.68
CA ARG A 130 26.48 29.78 18.67
C ARG A 130 27.24 29.69 17.33
N ILE A 131 27.07 28.64 16.54
CA ILE A 131 27.62 28.58 15.18
C ILE A 131 26.77 29.43 14.22
N ARG A 132 25.44 29.45 14.42
CA ARG A 132 24.54 30.29 13.62
C ARG A 132 24.77 31.79 13.82
N GLU A 133 25.16 32.19 15.02
CA GLU A 133 25.54 33.58 15.36
C GLU A 133 26.93 33.98 14.84
N LEU A 134 27.78 33.01 14.43
CA LEU A 134 29.15 33.25 13.95
C LEU A 134 29.28 33.21 12.42
N VAL A 135 28.34 32.59 11.70
CA VAL A 135 28.42 32.33 10.25
C VAL A 135 27.07 32.66 9.60
N PRO A 136 26.93 33.76 8.83
CA PRO A 136 25.62 34.20 8.32
C PRO A 136 25.00 33.22 7.32
N GLU A 137 25.81 32.49 6.55
CA GLU A 137 25.37 31.47 5.59
C GLU A 137 24.64 30.29 6.25
N SER A 138 24.83 30.10 7.56
CA SER A 138 24.12 29.09 8.34
C SER A 138 22.60 29.27 8.33
N GLN A 139 22.11 30.50 8.17
CA GLN A 139 20.68 30.77 8.07
C GLN A 139 20.10 30.21 6.77
N ALA A 140 20.82 30.36 5.64
CA ALA A 140 20.41 29.77 4.37
C ALA A 140 20.33 28.23 4.45
N TYR A 141 21.24 27.59 5.19
CA TYR A 141 21.15 26.15 5.48
C TYR A 141 19.91 25.79 6.31
N MET A 142 19.58 26.57 7.34
CA MET A 142 18.36 26.36 8.14
C MET A 142 17.07 26.57 7.32
N ASP A 143 17.08 27.49 6.37
CA ASP A 143 15.97 27.74 5.45
C ASP A 143 15.83 26.62 4.40
N LEU A 144 16.94 26.05 3.92
CA LEU A 144 16.93 24.82 3.12
C LEU A 144 16.32 23.64 3.89
N LEU A 145 16.67 23.43 5.16
CA LEU A 145 16.01 22.43 6.02
C LEU A 145 14.52 22.73 6.27
N ALA A 146 14.09 23.99 6.25
CA ALA A 146 12.68 24.37 6.32
C ALA A 146 11.94 24.16 4.99
N PHE A 147 12.64 24.22 3.86
CA PHE A 147 12.12 23.90 2.53
C PHE A 147 12.03 22.39 2.30
N GLU A 148 13.09 21.64 2.59
CA GLU A 148 13.16 20.16 2.59
C GLU A 148 11.92 19.56 3.27
N ARG A 149 11.66 19.94 4.53
CA ARG A 149 10.48 19.46 5.28
C ARG A 149 9.14 19.76 4.62
N LYS A 150 8.97 20.90 3.95
CA LYS A 150 7.73 21.26 3.23
C LYS A 150 7.58 20.48 1.92
N LEU A 151 8.71 20.23 1.24
CA LEU A 151 8.78 19.43 0.02
C LEU A 151 8.45 17.97 0.34
N ASP A 152 9.11 17.35 1.31
CA ASP A 152 8.87 15.97 1.76
C ASP A 152 7.44 15.74 2.21
N GLN A 153 6.88 16.65 3.03
CA GLN A 153 5.47 16.59 3.42
C GLN A 153 4.52 16.63 2.21
N THR A 154 4.88 17.41 1.18
CA THR A 154 4.07 17.52 -0.04
C THR A 154 4.22 16.30 -0.94
N ILE A 155 5.43 15.76 -1.10
CA ILE A 155 5.71 14.52 -1.83
C ILE A 155 5.00 13.35 -1.16
N MET A 156 5.14 13.17 0.16
CA MET A 156 4.50 12.08 0.89
C MET A 156 2.98 12.18 0.86
N ARG A 157 2.41 13.38 1.04
CA ARG A 157 0.98 13.63 0.84
C ARG A 157 0.55 13.24 -0.58
N LYS A 158 1.25 13.70 -1.62
CA LYS A 158 0.91 13.36 -3.02
C LYS A 158 1.08 11.87 -3.33
N ARG A 159 2.04 11.18 -2.69
CA ARG A 159 2.19 9.72 -2.76
C ARG A 159 0.96 9.01 -2.18
N LEU A 160 0.44 9.48 -1.05
CA LEU A 160 -0.79 8.96 -0.44
C LEU A 160 -2.05 9.30 -1.27
N ASP A 161 -2.17 10.52 -1.80
CA ASP A 161 -3.24 10.93 -2.72
C ASP A 161 -3.29 9.99 -3.95
N ILE A 162 -2.13 9.71 -4.55
CA ILE A 162 -1.95 8.80 -5.69
C ILE A 162 -2.29 7.35 -5.31
N GLN A 163 -1.89 6.89 -4.12
CA GLN A 163 -2.25 5.55 -3.62
C GLN A 163 -3.75 5.38 -3.36
N GLU A 164 -4.46 6.39 -2.84
CA GLU A 164 -5.92 6.33 -2.68
C GLU A 164 -6.64 6.41 -4.03
N ALA A 165 -6.20 7.29 -4.94
CA ALA A 165 -6.77 7.37 -6.28
C ALA A 165 -6.61 6.06 -7.08
N LEU A 166 -5.47 5.37 -6.96
CA LEU A 166 -5.25 4.06 -7.61
C LEU A 166 -6.18 2.94 -7.10
N LYS A 167 -6.76 3.05 -5.90
CA LYS A 167 -7.81 2.11 -5.42
C LYS A 167 -9.14 2.29 -6.16
N ARG A 168 -9.33 3.42 -6.83
CA ARG A 168 -10.54 3.79 -7.59
C ARG A 168 -10.16 4.05 -9.05
N PRO A 169 -9.68 3.01 -9.78
CA PRO A 169 -9.14 3.18 -11.13
C PRO A 169 -10.19 3.79 -12.05
N ILE A 170 -9.86 4.94 -12.63
CA ILE A 170 -10.72 5.64 -13.58
C ILE A 170 -10.84 4.79 -14.85
N LYS A 171 -12.08 4.62 -15.30
CA LYS A 171 -12.44 3.95 -16.55
C LYS A 171 -12.80 4.99 -17.60
N GLN A 172 -12.22 4.87 -18.79
CA GLN A 172 -12.63 5.62 -19.96
C GLN A 172 -13.56 4.75 -20.81
N LYS A 173 -14.72 5.28 -21.22
CA LYS A 173 -15.54 4.64 -22.26
C LYS A 173 -14.88 4.83 -23.62
N ARG A 174 -14.79 3.76 -24.40
CA ARG A 174 -14.28 3.73 -25.78
C ARG A 174 -15.19 2.84 -26.61
N LYS A 175 -15.29 3.10 -27.92
CA LYS A 175 -16.08 2.26 -28.82
C LYS A 175 -15.27 1.06 -29.29
N LEU A 176 -15.81 -0.14 -29.08
CA LEU A 176 -15.34 -1.38 -29.70
C LEU A 176 -16.23 -1.64 -30.92
N ARG A 177 -15.63 -1.65 -32.12
CA ARG A 177 -16.33 -2.06 -33.33
C ARG A 177 -16.21 -3.56 -33.50
N ILE A 178 -17.35 -4.22 -33.69
CA ILE A 178 -17.48 -5.65 -33.96
C ILE A 178 -17.83 -5.82 -35.43
N PHE A 179 -17.15 -6.74 -36.09
CA PHE A 179 -17.32 -7.11 -37.48
C PHE A 179 -17.85 -8.54 -37.53
N ILE A 180 -19.02 -8.72 -38.14
CA ILE A 180 -19.60 -10.04 -38.41
C ILE A 180 -19.64 -10.22 -39.93
N SER A 181 -19.00 -11.27 -40.44
CA SER A 181 -18.97 -11.57 -41.87
C SER A 181 -19.04 -13.07 -42.13
N ASN A 182 -19.88 -13.45 -43.10
CA ASN A 182 -20.01 -14.79 -43.63
C ASN A 182 -19.25 -14.95 -44.97
N THR A 183 -18.68 -16.13 -45.18
CA THR A 183 -18.09 -16.57 -46.46
C THR A 183 -18.60 -17.96 -46.79
N PHE A 184 -19.13 -18.16 -48.00
CA PHE A 184 -19.63 -19.46 -48.44
C PHE A 184 -18.70 -20.12 -49.46
N ASN A 185 -18.31 -21.36 -49.19
CA ASN A 185 -17.50 -22.19 -50.07
C ASN A 185 -18.42 -23.24 -50.72
N PRO A 186 -18.79 -23.10 -52.01
CA PRO A 186 -19.58 -24.09 -52.70
C PRO A 186 -18.81 -25.42 -52.84
N ALA A 187 -19.56 -26.51 -52.96
CA ALA A 187 -18.99 -27.82 -53.26
C ALA A 187 -18.26 -27.82 -54.62
N LYS A 188 -17.15 -28.56 -54.71
CA LYS A 188 -16.48 -28.86 -55.98
C LYS A 188 -16.53 -30.35 -56.26
N SER A 189 -17.03 -30.70 -57.44
CA SER A 189 -17.12 -32.08 -57.95
C SER A 189 -15.81 -32.60 -58.56
N ASP A 190 -14.96 -31.71 -59.07
CA ASP A 190 -13.93 -32.08 -60.04
C ASP A 190 -12.54 -32.16 -59.41
N VAL A 191 -12.16 -33.36 -58.96
CA VAL A 191 -10.76 -33.80 -58.79
C VAL A 191 -10.72 -35.27 -59.21
N GLU A 192 -9.85 -35.64 -60.17
CA GLU A 192 -9.78 -37.03 -60.68
C GLU A 192 -9.14 -38.02 -59.68
N ASP A 193 -8.55 -37.54 -58.58
CA ASP A 193 -7.98 -38.33 -57.48
C ASP A 193 -8.47 -37.83 -56.10
N GLY A 194 -9.57 -38.41 -55.60
CA GLY A 194 -9.91 -38.43 -54.16
C GLY A 194 -10.75 -37.26 -53.59
N GLU A 195 -11.83 -37.64 -52.89
CA GLU A 195 -12.71 -36.79 -52.05
C GLU A 195 -13.21 -35.45 -52.63
N GLY A 196 -14.42 -35.47 -53.21
CA GLY A 196 -15.17 -34.27 -53.54
C GLY A 196 -15.49 -33.41 -52.30
N THR A 197 -15.44 -32.08 -52.46
CA THR A 197 -15.52 -31.16 -51.31
C THR A 197 -16.97 -30.79 -50.98
N VAL A 198 -17.35 -30.93 -49.70
CA VAL A 198 -18.70 -30.59 -49.20
C VAL A 198 -18.88 -29.06 -49.08
N ALA A 199 -20.03 -28.56 -49.51
CA ALA A 199 -20.41 -27.16 -49.36
C ALA A 199 -20.36 -26.72 -47.89
N SER A 200 -19.72 -25.58 -47.61
CA SER A 200 -19.50 -25.13 -46.24
C SER A 200 -19.42 -23.61 -46.11
N TRP A 201 -20.12 -23.08 -45.10
CA TRP A 201 -20.02 -21.69 -44.71
C TRP A 201 -19.02 -21.48 -43.58
N GLU A 202 -18.47 -20.27 -43.52
CA GLU A 202 -17.59 -19.77 -42.48
C GLU A 202 -18.16 -18.45 -41.95
N LEU A 203 -18.36 -18.37 -40.63
CA LEU A 203 -18.74 -17.16 -39.91
C LEU A 203 -17.53 -16.63 -39.15
N ARG A 204 -17.23 -15.35 -39.31
CA ARG A 204 -16.22 -14.63 -38.53
C ARG A 204 -16.88 -13.58 -37.64
N VAL A 205 -16.47 -13.54 -36.38
CA VAL A 205 -16.80 -12.50 -35.40
C VAL A 205 -15.48 -11.90 -34.93
N GLU A 206 -15.07 -10.80 -35.54
CA GLU A 206 -13.83 -10.06 -35.26
C GLU A 206 -14.16 -8.73 -34.57
N GLY A 207 -13.18 -8.07 -33.95
CA GLY A 207 -13.41 -6.72 -33.44
C GLY A 207 -12.16 -5.90 -33.14
N ARG A 208 -12.34 -4.58 -33.14
CA ARG A 208 -11.26 -3.60 -33.01
C ARG A 208 -11.71 -2.39 -32.20
N LEU A 209 -10.93 -2.04 -31.19
CA LEU A 209 -11.13 -0.79 -30.45
C LEU A 209 -10.92 0.41 -31.38
N LEU A 210 -11.87 1.33 -31.42
CA LEU A 210 -11.78 2.56 -32.18
C LEU A 210 -10.91 3.56 -31.39
N GLU A 211 -9.72 3.80 -31.93
CA GLU A 211 -8.80 4.82 -31.45
C GLU A 211 -9.25 6.20 -31.91
N ASP A 212 -9.22 7.17 -30.99
CA ASP A 212 -9.51 8.57 -31.31
C ASP A 212 -8.32 9.19 -32.05
N ALA A 213 -8.56 9.65 -33.28
CA ALA A 213 -7.53 10.12 -34.18
C ALA A 213 -6.78 11.37 -33.67
N ALA A 214 -7.35 12.10 -32.70
CA ALA A 214 -6.66 13.22 -32.04
C ALA A 214 -5.59 12.77 -31.04
N LEU A 215 -5.75 11.57 -30.45
CA LEU A 215 -4.89 11.06 -29.36
C LEU A 215 -3.78 10.11 -29.84
N SER A 216 -3.90 9.54 -31.04
CA SER A 216 -3.01 8.47 -31.53
C SER A 216 -1.55 8.88 -31.79
N LYS A 217 -1.25 10.18 -31.95
CA LYS A 217 0.08 10.68 -32.36
C LYS A 217 1.21 10.47 -31.35
N TYR A 218 0.92 10.11 -30.10
CA TYR A 218 1.91 9.98 -29.03
C TYR A 218 2.12 8.56 -28.49
N ASP A 219 1.34 7.56 -28.93
CA ASP A 219 1.22 6.28 -28.18
C ASP A 219 1.21 5.02 -29.08
N ALA A 220 1.83 5.10 -30.26
CA ALA A 220 1.81 4.05 -31.28
C ALA A 220 2.51 2.73 -30.90
N THR A 221 3.23 2.68 -29.77
CA THR A 221 4.03 1.53 -29.32
C THR A 221 3.36 0.64 -28.27
N LYS A 222 2.15 0.97 -27.79
CA LYS A 222 1.43 0.11 -26.83
C LYS A 222 0.72 -1.06 -27.51
N GLN A 223 0.78 -2.23 -26.88
CA GLN A 223 0.02 -3.41 -27.30
C GLN A 223 -1.48 -3.09 -27.29
N LYS A 224 -2.12 -3.19 -28.45
CA LYS A 224 -3.56 -2.98 -28.59
C LYS A 224 -4.30 -4.11 -27.89
N ARG A 225 -5.28 -3.76 -27.04
CA ARG A 225 -6.14 -4.74 -26.36
C ARG A 225 -6.88 -5.59 -27.39
N LYS A 226 -6.76 -6.90 -27.25
CA LYS A 226 -7.37 -7.90 -28.13
C LYS A 226 -8.90 -7.88 -28.04
N PHE A 227 -9.61 -8.23 -29.11
CA PHE A 227 -11.08 -8.32 -29.13
C PHE A 227 -11.63 -9.16 -27.97
N SER A 228 -11.10 -10.38 -27.78
CA SER A 228 -11.59 -11.26 -26.72
C SER A 228 -11.26 -10.75 -25.30
N SER A 229 -10.35 -9.78 -25.15
CA SER A 229 -10.02 -9.12 -23.87
C SER A 229 -11.17 -8.34 -23.23
N PHE A 230 -12.25 -8.10 -23.97
CA PHE A 230 -13.44 -7.38 -23.51
C PHE A 230 -14.59 -8.31 -23.08
N PHE A 231 -14.48 -9.62 -23.30
CA PHE A 231 -15.58 -10.57 -23.09
C PHE A 231 -15.20 -11.70 -22.14
N LYS A 232 -16.16 -12.05 -21.27
CA LYS A 232 -16.11 -13.19 -20.36
C LYS A 232 -16.58 -14.47 -21.06
N SER A 233 -17.54 -14.35 -21.98
CA SER A 233 -18.03 -15.46 -22.79
C SER A 233 -18.64 -14.94 -24.10
N LEU A 234 -18.61 -15.79 -25.12
CA LEU A 234 -19.23 -15.58 -26.43
C LEU A 234 -19.95 -16.87 -26.77
N VAL A 235 -21.22 -16.77 -27.15
CA VAL A 235 -22.03 -17.90 -27.63
C VAL A 235 -22.58 -17.57 -29.01
N ILE A 236 -22.45 -18.51 -29.94
CA ILE A 236 -23.12 -18.46 -31.24
C ILE A 236 -24.15 -19.58 -31.24
N GLU A 237 -25.42 -19.20 -31.24
CA GLU A 237 -26.57 -20.07 -31.46
C GLU A 237 -26.89 -20.10 -32.96
N LEU A 238 -26.94 -21.28 -33.54
CA LEU A 238 -27.33 -21.55 -34.92
C LEU A 238 -28.77 -22.09 -34.93
N ASP A 239 -29.37 -22.13 -36.11
CA ASP A 239 -30.71 -22.69 -36.28
C ASP A 239 -30.76 -24.18 -35.84
N LYS A 240 -31.52 -24.43 -34.77
CA LYS A 240 -31.57 -25.72 -34.06
C LYS A 240 -32.16 -26.83 -34.91
N ASP A 241 -33.08 -26.50 -35.82
CA ASP A 241 -33.73 -27.49 -36.68
C ASP A 241 -32.80 -27.98 -37.81
N LEU A 242 -31.75 -27.21 -38.14
CA LEU A 242 -30.73 -27.62 -39.12
C LEU A 242 -29.55 -28.37 -38.48
N TYR A 243 -29.11 -27.98 -37.27
CA TYR A 243 -27.90 -28.55 -36.64
C TYR A 243 -28.18 -29.49 -35.46
N GLY A 244 -29.44 -29.65 -35.04
CA GLY A 244 -29.83 -30.51 -33.92
C GLY A 244 -29.38 -29.99 -32.55
N PRO A 245 -29.79 -30.67 -31.46
CA PRO A 245 -29.58 -30.19 -30.09
C PRO A 245 -28.09 -30.02 -29.73
N ASP A 246 -27.20 -30.84 -30.28
CA ASP A 246 -25.81 -30.90 -29.81
C ASP A 246 -24.82 -30.03 -30.62
N ASN A 247 -25.14 -29.68 -31.88
CA ASN A 247 -24.22 -28.93 -32.75
C ASN A 247 -24.64 -27.48 -33.04
N HIS A 248 -25.86 -27.09 -32.67
CA HIS A 248 -26.37 -25.74 -32.89
C HIS A 248 -25.73 -24.65 -32.01
N LEU A 249 -25.08 -25.02 -30.90
CA LEU A 249 -24.38 -24.08 -30.03
C LEU A 249 -22.86 -24.15 -30.23
N VAL A 250 -22.21 -22.99 -30.26
CA VAL A 250 -20.75 -22.84 -30.19
C VAL A 250 -20.42 -21.84 -29.11
N GLU A 251 -19.82 -22.32 -28.01
CA GLU A 251 -19.48 -21.50 -26.84
C GLU A 251 -17.97 -21.29 -26.69
N TRP A 252 -17.57 -20.08 -26.33
CA TRP A 252 -16.22 -19.76 -25.86
C TRP A 252 -16.31 -19.09 -24.49
N HIS A 253 -15.56 -19.60 -23.51
CA HIS A 253 -15.54 -19.11 -22.15
C HIS A 253 -14.12 -18.67 -21.73
N ARG A 254 -13.98 -17.44 -21.21
CA ARG A 254 -12.72 -16.91 -20.68
C ARG A 254 -12.29 -17.69 -19.43
N THR A 255 -11.13 -18.32 -19.51
CA THR A 255 -10.41 -18.91 -18.36
C THR A 255 -9.15 -18.12 -18.04
N PRO A 256 -8.56 -18.25 -16.83
CA PRO A 256 -7.30 -17.58 -16.47
C PRO A 256 -6.08 -17.93 -17.35
N THR A 257 -6.18 -18.98 -18.16
CA THR A 257 -5.13 -19.43 -19.10
C THR A 257 -5.48 -19.21 -20.57
N THR A 258 -6.59 -18.54 -20.87
CA THR A 258 -7.04 -18.31 -22.25
C THR A 258 -6.15 -17.30 -22.97
N GLN A 259 -5.62 -17.68 -24.13
CA GLN A 259 -4.91 -16.76 -25.02
C GLN A 259 -5.88 -15.77 -25.67
N GLU A 260 -5.52 -14.48 -25.70
CA GLU A 260 -6.40 -13.44 -26.24
C GLU A 260 -6.26 -13.28 -27.76
N THR A 261 -7.39 -13.09 -28.44
CA THR A 261 -7.53 -13.10 -29.91
C THR A 261 -8.30 -11.86 -30.39
N ASP A 262 -8.11 -11.49 -31.67
CA ASP A 262 -8.85 -10.37 -32.31
C ASP A 262 -10.16 -10.81 -32.98
N GLY A 263 -10.48 -12.09 -32.94
CA GLY A 263 -11.72 -12.65 -33.46
C GLY A 263 -11.87 -14.14 -33.23
N PHE A 264 -13.00 -14.66 -33.70
CA PHE A 264 -13.40 -16.07 -33.68
C PHE A 264 -13.92 -16.47 -35.07
N GLN A 265 -13.64 -17.70 -35.48
CA GLN A 265 -13.99 -18.26 -36.79
C GLN A 265 -14.70 -19.59 -36.57
N VAL A 266 -15.91 -19.74 -37.10
CA VAL A 266 -16.72 -20.97 -37.02
C VAL A 266 -17.00 -21.44 -38.45
N LYS A 267 -16.66 -22.70 -38.76
CA LYS A 267 -16.94 -23.32 -40.06
C LYS A 267 -17.81 -24.56 -39.86
N ARG A 268 -18.86 -24.71 -40.66
CA ARG A 268 -19.74 -25.89 -40.70
C ARG A 268 -20.08 -26.26 -42.14
N PRO A 269 -20.39 -27.54 -42.43
CA PRO A 269 -21.04 -27.91 -43.69
C PRO A 269 -22.47 -27.35 -43.75
N GLY A 270 -22.95 -27.12 -44.97
CA GLY A 270 -24.30 -26.63 -45.25
C GLY A 270 -24.35 -25.72 -46.47
N ASP A 271 -25.41 -25.87 -47.26
CA ASP A 271 -25.73 -25.19 -48.52
C ASP A 271 -27.05 -24.37 -48.45
N VAL A 272 -27.64 -24.26 -47.25
CA VAL A 272 -28.86 -23.49 -46.97
C VAL A 272 -28.52 -22.28 -46.07
N ASN A 273 -29.27 -21.19 -46.22
CA ASN A 273 -29.12 -20.00 -45.39
C ASN A 273 -29.41 -20.30 -43.90
N VAL A 274 -28.47 -19.99 -43.01
CA VAL A 274 -28.57 -20.30 -41.56
C VAL A 274 -28.81 -19.02 -40.77
N ARG A 275 -29.88 -18.97 -39.96
CA ARG A 275 -30.07 -17.92 -38.96
C ARG A 275 -29.12 -18.17 -37.78
N CYS A 276 -28.47 -17.13 -37.26
CA CYS A 276 -27.66 -17.25 -36.06
C CYS A 276 -27.82 -16.04 -35.12
N THR A 277 -27.71 -16.32 -33.82
CA THR A 277 -27.72 -15.35 -32.74
C THR A 277 -26.34 -15.33 -32.10
N VAL A 278 -25.66 -14.19 -32.11
CA VAL A 278 -24.37 -14.01 -31.43
C VAL A 278 -24.62 -13.30 -30.10
N LEU A 279 -24.36 -13.98 -28.99
CA LEU A 279 -24.51 -13.48 -27.63
C LEU A 279 -23.12 -13.16 -27.05
N LEU A 280 -22.91 -11.89 -26.69
CA LEU A 280 -21.62 -11.39 -26.22
C LEU A 280 -21.72 -10.94 -24.75
N MET A 281 -21.05 -11.65 -23.85
CA MET A 281 -21.03 -11.34 -22.41
C MET A 281 -19.77 -10.54 -22.07
N LEU A 282 -19.92 -9.23 -21.85
CA LEU A 282 -18.81 -8.33 -21.49
C LEU A 282 -18.16 -8.69 -20.13
N ASP A 283 -16.83 -8.59 -20.06
CA ASP A 283 -16.05 -8.80 -18.84
C ASP A 283 -15.92 -7.49 -18.05
N TYR A 284 -17.00 -7.14 -17.33
CA TYR A 284 -17.03 -5.95 -16.48
C TYR A 284 -16.09 -6.11 -15.27
N GLN A 285 -15.01 -5.34 -15.23
CA GLN A 285 -14.03 -5.37 -14.15
C GLN A 285 -13.81 -3.96 -13.54
N PRO A 286 -14.34 -3.67 -12.34
CA PRO A 286 -15.00 -4.60 -11.41
C PRO A 286 -16.43 -5.02 -11.86
N PRO A 287 -16.95 -6.15 -11.35
CA PRO A 287 -18.26 -6.68 -11.74
C PRO A 287 -19.40 -5.66 -11.62
N GLN A 288 -20.09 -5.46 -12.74
CA GLN A 288 -21.37 -4.76 -12.81
C GLN A 288 -22.52 -5.78 -12.76
N PHE A 289 -23.69 -5.32 -12.32
CA PHE A 289 -24.91 -6.11 -12.14
C PHE A 289 -26.08 -5.34 -12.74
N LYS A 290 -27.02 -6.05 -13.36
CA LYS A 290 -28.34 -5.53 -13.73
C LYS A 290 -29.22 -5.52 -12.48
N LEU A 291 -29.91 -4.41 -12.24
CA LEU A 291 -30.83 -4.28 -11.11
C LEU A 291 -32.21 -4.85 -11.48
N ASP A 292 -32.96 -5.32 -10.48
CA ASP A 292 -34.41 -5.53 -10.60
C ASP A 292 -35.09 -4.28 -11.23
N PRO A 293 -36.04 -4.43 -12.19
CA PRO A 293 -36.64 -3.29 -12.89
C PRO A 293 -37.30 -2.22 -12.00
N ARG A 294 -37.78 -2.59 -10.81
CA ARG A 294 -38.44 -1.68 -9.85
C ARG A 294 -37.38 -0.88 -9.09
N LEU A 295 -36.32 -1.54 -8.63
CA LEU A 295 -35.15 -0.89 -8.04
C LEU A 295 -34.40 -0.01 -9.06
N ALA A 296 -34.26 -0.49 -10.30
CA ALA A 296 -33.63 0.24 -11.39
C ALA A 296 -34.34 1.58 -11.67
N ARG A 297 -35.67 1.54 -11.72
CA ARG A 297 -36.51 2.74 -11.90
C ARG A 297 -36.45 3.68 -10.69
N LEU A 298 -36.35 3.15 -9.47
CA LEU A 298 -36.27 3.96 -8.25
C LEU A 298 -34.93 4.70 -8.11
N LEU A 299 -33.83 4.04 -8.48
CA LEU A 299 -32.47 4.61 -8.37
C LEU A 299 -31.98 5.32 -9.65
N GLY A 300 -32.69 5.19 -10.77
CA GLY A 300 -32.27 5.71 -12.08
C GLY A 300 -31.09 4.95 -12.70
N ILE A 301 -30.88 3.69 -12.32
CA ILE A 301 -29.70 2.89 -12.64
C ILE A 301 -30.12 1.53 -13.20
N HIS A 302 -29.76 1.22 -14.45
CA HIS A 302 -30.07 -0.08 -15.07
C HIS A 302 -29.01 -1.16 -14.79
N THR A 303 -27.73 -0.83 -15.02
CA THR A 303 -26.58 -1.72 -14.80
C THR A 303 -25.43 -0.92 -14.19
N GLN A 304 -24.89 -1.37 -13.06
CA GLN A 304 -23.78 -0.70 -12.36
C GLN A 304 -23.01 -1.62 -11.42
N THR A 305 -21.88 -1.14 -10.90
CA THR A 305 -21.12 -1.84 -9.84
C THR A 305 -21.87 -1.81 -8.50
N ARG A 306 -21.79 -2.88 -7.71
CA ARG A 306 -22.45 -2.99 -6.39
C ARG A 306 -22.18 -1.81 -5.43
N PRO A 307 -20.95 -1.23 -5.34
CA PRO A 307 -20.71 -0.04 -4.53
C PRO A 307 -21.46 1.21 -5.00
N VAL A 308 -21.58 1.43 -6.31
CA VAL A 308 -22.34 2.56 -6.88
C VAL A 308 -23.83 2.41 -6.61
N ILE A 309 -24.37 1.19 -6.72
CA ILE A 309 -25.77 0.90 -6.41
C ILE A 309 -26.08 1.17 -4.93
N ILE A 310 -25.19 0.76 -4.02
CA ILE A 310 -25.32 1.05 -2.57
C ILE A 310 -25.23 2.57 -2.30
N GLN A 311 -24.36 3.29 -3.00
CA GLN A 311 -24.27 4.76 -2.88
C GLN A 311 -25.53 5.47 -3.39
N ALA A 312 -26.13 5.00 -4.49
CA ALA A 312 -27.38 5.54 -5.01
C ALA A 312 -28.55 5.27 -4.05
N LEU A 313 -28.66 4.06 -3.49
CA LEU A 313 -29.64 3.72 -2.47
C LEU A 313 -29.46 4.55 -1.19
N TRP A 314 -28.22 4.77 -0.74
CA TRP A 314 -27.92 5.68 0.36
C TRP A 314 -28.33 7.13 0.05
N GLN A 315 -28.07 7.62 -1.17
CA GLN A 315 -28.49 8.95 -1.59
C GLN A 315 -30.02 9.08 -1.64
N TYR A 316 -30.75 8.03 -2.05
CA TYR A 316 -32.21 7.96 -1.96
C TYR A 316 -32.69 8.08 -0.50
N ILE A 317 -32.19 7.20 0.38
CA ILE A 317 -32.49 7.17 1.82
C ILE A 317 -32.24 8.54 2.46
N LYS A 318 -31.11 9.18 2.15
CA LYS A 318 -30.74 10.51 2.66
C LYS A 318 -31.66 11.62 2.13
N THR A 319 -32.00 11.58 0.84
CA THR A 319 -32.87 12.59 0.21
C THR A 319 -34.30 12.52 0.74
N HIS A 320 -34.82 11.30 0.93
CA HIS A 320 -36.16 11.04 1.45
C HIS A 320 -36.22 11.01 3.00
N LYS A 321 -35.10 11.27 3.69
CA LYS A 321 -34.97 11.26 5.17
C LYS A 321 -35.44 9.96 5.84
N LEU A 322 -35.14 8.82 5.22
CA LEU A 322 -35.60 7.49 5.64
C LEU A 322 -34.72 6.83 6.71
N GLN A 323 -33.65 7.49 7.16
CA GLN A 323 -32.86 7.06 8.31
C GLN A 323 -33.60 7.42 9.61
N ASP A 324 -33.71 6.48 10.54
CA ASP A 324 -34.37 6.71 11.82
C ASP A 324 -33.60 7.76 12.65
N PRO A 325 -34.26 8.82 13.18
CA PRO A 325 -33.59 9.89 13.91
C PRO A 325 -33.09 9.45 15.29
N HIS A 326 -33.71 8.44 15.91
CA HIS A 326 -33.33 7.90 17.21
C HIS A 326 -32.34 6.73 17.04
N GLU A 327 -32.69 5.74 16.21
CA GLU A 327 -31.88 4.55 15.98
C GLU A 327 -31.17 4.59 14.62
N ARG A 328 -30.14 5.44 14.50
CA ARG A 328 -29.44 5.76 13.23
C ARG A 328 -28.84 4.57 12.45
N GLU A 329 -28.83 3.36 13.01
CA GLU A 329 -28.46 2.13 12.30
C GLU A 329 -29.61 1.53 11.45
N PHE A 330 -30.85 2.01 11.62
CA PHE A 330 -32.04 1.58 10.89
C PHE A 330 -32.47 2.56 9.79
N VAL A 331 -33.08 1.98 8.76
CA VAL A 331 -33.84 2.64 7.70
C VAL A 331 -35.31 2.27 7.89
N ALA A 332 -36.18 3.27 7.97
CA ALA A 332 -37.62 3.10 7.80
C ALA A 332 -37.91 3.05 6.29
N CYS A 333 -38.23 1.86 5.76
CA CYS A 333 -38.52 1.71 4.35
C CYS A 333 -39.81 2.47 4.01
N ASP A 334 -39.77 3.32 2.98
CA ASP A 334 -40.98 3.94 2.46
C ASP A 334 -41.81 2.97 1.61
N LYS A 335 -42.95 3.43 1.09
CA LYS A 335 -43.86 2.63 0.25
C LYS A 335 -43.23 2.06 -1.04
N TYR A 336 -42.08 2.57 -1.48
CA TYR A 336 -41.34 2.03 -2.64
C TYR A 336 -40.26 1.03 -2.19
N LEU A 337 -39.51 1.34 -1.12
CA LEU A 337 -38.52 0.42 -0.55
C LEU A 337 -39.18 -0.82 0.09
N GLN A 338 -40.32 -0.67 0.76
CA GLN A 338 -41.13 -1.78 1.28
C GLN A 338 -41.53 -2.75 0.16
N GLN A 339 -41.94 -2.19 -0.97
CA GLN A 339 -42.35 -2.93 -2.15
C GLN A 339 -41.21 -3.75 -2.78
N ILE A 340 -39.95 -3.32 -2.62
CA ILE A 340 -38.76 -3.88 -3.29
C ILE A 340 -37.97 -4.80 -2.35
N PHE A 341 -37.83 -4.44 -1.07
CA PHE A 341 -37.06 -5.19 -0.08
C PHE A 341 -37.91 -6.07 0.85
N GLU A 342 -39.24 -6.03 0.70
CA GLU A 342 -40.21 -6.85 1.44
C GLU A 342 -40.04 -6.72 2.96
N THR A 343 -39.80 -5.48 3.42
CA THR A 343 -39.72 -5.13 4.85
C THR A 343 -40.06 -3.67 5.11
N GLN A 344 -40.71 -3.41 6.25
CA GLN A 344 -41.04 -2.07 6.74
C GLN A 344 -39.83 -1.34 7.34
N ARG A 345 -38.84 -2.09 7.86
CA ARG A 345 -37.63 -1.56 8.51
C ARG A 345 -36.45 -2.49 8.22
N MET A 346 -35.24 -1.96 8.08
CA MET A 346 -34.02 -2.75 7.91
C MET A 346 -32.80 -2.03 8.48
N LYS A 347 -31.77 -2.77 8.89
CA LYS A 347 -30.47 -2.18 9.30
C LYS A 347 -29.59 -1.89 8.09
N PHE A 348 -28.72 -0.88 8.19
CA PHE A 348 -27.70 -0.63 7.14
C PHE A 348 -26.77 -1.83 6.88
N SER A 349 -26.55 -2.68 7.88
CA SER A 349 -25.79 -3.94 7.76
C SER A 349 -26.49 -5.03 6.94
N GLU A 350 -27.82 -4.99 6.83
CA GLU A 350 -28.64 -5.96 6.10
C GLU A 350 -28.73 -5.60 4.61
N ILE A 351 -28.60 -4.31 4.26
CA ILE A 351 -28.73 -3.79 2.90
C ILE A 351 -27.86 -4.57 1.88
N PRO A 352 -26.57 -4.88 2.13
CA PRO A 352 -25.77 -5.64 1.17
C PRO A 352 -26.33 -7.04 0.89
N GLN A 353 -26.91 -7.71 1.88
CA GLN A 353 -27.49 -9.05 1.73
C GLN A 353 -28.86 -8.99 1.06
N ARG A 354 -29.76 -8.11 1.53
CA ARG A 354 -31.08 -7.85 0.93
C ARG A 354 -30.96 -7.44 -0.54
N LEU A 355 -30.00 -6.57 -0.86
CA LEU A 355 -29.71 -6.15 -2.24
C LEU A 355 -29.20 -7.31 -3.11
N HIS A 356 -28.53 -8.32 -2.57
CA HIS A 356 -27.94 -9.39 -3.39
C HIS A 356 -28.99 -10.15 -4.21
N ALA A 357 -30.19 -10.37 -3.66
CA ALA A 357 -31.30 -11.02 -4.35
C ALA A 357 -31.90 -10.18 -5.51
N LEU A 358 -31.58 -8.88 -5.56
CA LEU A 358 -32.06 -7.92 -6.56
C LEU A 358 -30.97 -7.53 -7.59
N LEU A 359 -29.82 -8.23 -7.57
CA LEU A 359 -28.69 -8.02 -8.48
C LEU A 359 -28.50 -9.23 -9.39
N MET A 360 -28.98 -9.11 -10.63
CA MET A 360 -28.82 -10.11 -11.67
C MET A 360 -27.51 -9.90 -12.45
N PRO A 361 -27.00 -10.93 -13.14
CA PRO A 361 -25.95 -10.75 -14.15
C PRO A 361 -26.37 -9.68 -15.18
N PRO A 362 -25.42 -8.89 -15.73
CA PRO A 362 -25.68 -8.04 -16.90
C PRO A 362 -26.21 -8.86 -18.08
N GLU A 363 -27.09 -8.26 -18.88
CA GLU A 363 -27.57 -8.91 -20.11
C GLU A 363 -26.44 -9.03 -21.15
N PRO A 364 -26.39 -10.14 -21.91
CA PRO A 364 -25.51 -10.24 -23.06
C PRO A 364 -25.94 -9.27 -24.16
N ILE A 365 -24.99 -8.80 -24.95
CA ILE A 365 -25.29 -8.07 -26.18
C ILE A 365 -25.68 -9.13 -27.23
N ILE A 366 -26.93 -9.07 -27.69
CA ILE A 366 -27.51 -10.03 -28.64
C ILE A 366 -27.47 -9.42 -30.04
N ILE A 367 -26.87 -10.12 -31.00
CA ILE A 367 -26.79 -9.70 -32.39
C ILE A 367 -27.35 -10.82 -33.27
N ASN A 368 -28.47 -10.55 -33.94
CA ASN A 368 -29.10 -11.47 -34.88
C ASN A 368 -28.47 -11.29 -36.27
N HIS A 369 -28.07 -12.38 -36.91
CA HIS A 369 -27.46 -12.40 -38.24
C HIS A 369 -28.00 -13.57 -39.07
N VAL A 370 -27.84 -13.49 -40.39
CA VAL A 370 -28.21 -14.56 -41.32
C VAL A 370 -27.01 -14.86 -42.20
N ILE A 371 -26.49 -16.07 -42.07
CA ILE A 371 -25.41 -16.60 -42.88
C ILE A 371 -26.02 -16.92 -44.25
N SER A 372 -25.85 -16.02 -45.21
CA SER A 372 -26.25 -16.27 -46.60
C SER A 372 -25.21 -17.14 -47.33
N VAL A 373 -25.69 -18.05 -48.18
CA VAL A 373 -24.88 -18.82 -49.13
C VAL A 373 -24.74 -18.13 -50.50
N ASP A 374 -25.50 -17.05 -50.75
CA ASP A 374 -25.52 -16.36 -52.04
C ASP A 374 -24.13 -15.80 -52.40
N PRO A 375 -23.56 -16.13 -53.58
CA PRO A 375 -22.25 -15.62 -54.01
C PRO A 375 -22.14 -14.09 -54.03
N ASN A 376 -23.26 -13.39 -54.19
CA ASN A 376 -23.33 -11.93 -54.19
C ASN A 376 -23.23 -11.30 -52.79
N ASP A 377 -23.51 -12.05 -51.71
CA ASP A 377 -23.55 -11.52 -50.33
C ASP A 377 -22.25 -11.74 -49.53
N GLN A 378 -21.31 -12.54 -50.05
CA GLN A 378 -20.04 -12.97 -49.41
C GLN A 378 -19.06 -11.84 -49.03
N LYS A 379 -19.46 -10.56 -49.15
CA LYS A 379 -18.66 -9.38 -48.80
C LYS A 379 -19.39 -8.40 -47.87
N LYS A 380 -20.60 -8.73 -47.40
CA LYS A 380 -21.36 -7.86 -46.47
C LYS A 380 -20.92 -8.06 -45.01
N THR A 381 -19.83 -7.39 -44.62
CA THR A 381 -19.45 -7.29 -43.20
C THR A 381 -20.41 -6.37 -42.44
N ALA A 382 -21.24 -6.94 -41.58
CA ALA A 382 -22.05 -6.17 -40.64
C ALA A 382 -21.17 -5.56 -39.53
N CYS A 383 -21.35 -4.27 -39.25
CA CYS A 383 -20.54 -3.51 -38.30
C CYS A 383 -21.40 -3.03 -37.13
N TYR A 384 -21.01 -3.35 -35.89
CA TYR A 384 -21.70 -2.95 -34.66
C TYR A 384 -20.75 -2.22 -33.72
N ASP A 385 -21.09 -1.00 -33.29
CA ASP A 385 -20.30 -0.24 -32.32
C ASP A 385 -20.89 -0.38 -30.91
N ILE A 386 -20.11 -0.88 -29.96
CA ILE A 386 -20.50 -0.99 -28.55
C ILE A 386 -19.56 -0.19 -27.64
N ASP A 387 -20.08 0.38 -26.55
CA ASP A 387 -19.26 1.08 -25.55
C ASP A 387 -18.61 0.07 -24.59
N VAL A 388 -17.28 0.12 -24.46
CA VAL A 388 -16.50 -0.69 -23.51
C VAL A 388 -15.66 0.18 -22.57
N GLU A 389 -15.42 -0.31 -21.36
CA GLU A 389 -14.62 0.37 -20.34
C GLU A 389 -13.14 -0.05 -20.42
N VAL A 390 -12.26 0.94 -20.55
CA VAL A 390 -10.79 0.77 -20.62
C VAL A 390 -10.15 1.45 -19.41
N ASP A 391 -9.11 0.84 -18.83
CA ASP A 391 -8.31 1.47 -17.78
C ASP A 391 -7.61 2.73 -18.31
N ASP A 392 -7.61 3.80 -17.52
CA ASP A 392 -6.91 5.04 -17.86
C ASP A 392 -5.37 4.83 -17.91
N THR A 393 -4.72 5.37 -18.95
CA THR A 393 -3.25 5.34 -19.10
C THR A 393 -2.49 6.01 -17.94
N LEU A 394 -3.13 6.95 -17.23
CA LEU A 394 -2.61 7.59 -16.03
C LEU A 394 -2.27 6.55 -14.94
N LYS A 395 -2.98 5.42 -14.88
CA LYS A 395 -2.72 4.31 -13.95
C LYS A 395 -1.28 3.81 -14.05
N THR A 396 -0.72 3.69 -15.25
CA THR A 396 0.67 3.24 -15.46
C THR A 396 1.68 4.30 -15.02
N GLN A 397 1.42 5.58 -15.32
CA GLN A 397 2.26 6.70 -14.89
C GLN A 397 2.29 6.85 -13.36
N MET A 398 1.12 6.74 -12.71
CA MET A 398 0.97 6.76 -11.25
C MET A 398 1.74 5.61 -10.58
N ASN A 399 1.63 4.38 -11.11
CA ASN A 399 2.41 3.24 -10.57
C ASN A 399 3.92 3.44 -10.78
N SER A 400 4.35 3.98 -11.92
CA SER A 400 5.75 4.33 -12.16
C SER A 400 6.27 5.33 -11.11
N PHE A 401 5.51 6.39 -10.80
CA PHE A 401 5.85 7.35 -9.74
C PHE A 401 5.87 6.75 -8.33
N LEU A 402 5.00 5.78 -8.03
CA LEU A 402 5.02 5.10 -6.73
C LEU A 402 6.22 4.16 -6.55
N LEU A 403 6.73 3.60 -7.65
CA LEU A 403 7.85 2.66 -7.71
C LEU A 403 9.21 3.34 -7.92
N SER A 404 9.24 4.59 -8.41
CA SER A 404 10.46 5.36 -8.63
C SER A 404 11.10 5.85 -7.31
N THR A 405 11.77 4.93 -6.61
CA THR A 405 12.63 5.22 -5.46
C THR A 405 14.11 5.36 -5.84
N SER A 406 14.40 5.63 -7.12
CA SER A 406 15.72 5.53 -7.76
C SER A 406 16.81 6.33 -7.06
N SER A 407 16.51 7.53 -6.56
CA SER A 407 17.47 8.38 -5.85
C SER A 407 17.47 8.25 -4.32
N GLN A 408 16.71 7.31 -3.73
CA GLN A 408 16.61 7.21 -2.27
C GLN A 408 17.95 6.81 -1.61
N GLN A 409 18.79 6.06 -2.32
CA GLN A 409 20.13 5.68 -1.86
C GLN A 409 21.12 6.85 -1.92
N GLU A 410 21.05 7.66 -2.99
CA GLU A 410 21.85 8.88 -3.16
C GLU A 410 21.51 9.91 -2.07
N ILE A 411 20.21 10.12 -1.80
CA ILE A 411 19.72 10.97 -0.71
C ILE A 411 20.25 10.45 0.65
N ALA A 412 20.23 9.15 0.89
CA ALA A 412 20.74 8.58 2.15
C ALA A 412 22.26 8.76 2.33
N ALA A 413 23.03 8.73 1.24
CA ALA A 413 24.47 8.99 1.24
C ALA A 413 24.80 10.48 1.44
N LEU A 414 24.07 11.38 0.78
CA LEU A 414 24.15 12.82 1.03
C LEU A 414 23.78 13.15 2.49
N ASP A 415 22.75 12.50 3.03
CA ASP A 415 22.38 12.65 4.44
C ASP A 415 23.50 12.19 5.38
N ASN A 416 24.16 11.05 5.15
CA ASN A 416 25.33 10.65 5.95
C ASN A 416 26.39 11.77 5.98
N LYS A 417 26.77 12.26 4.79
CA LYS A 417 27.79 13.31 4.64
C LYS A 417 27.39 14.62 5.35
N ILE A 418 26.10 14.97 5.37
CA ILE A 418 25.59 16.13 6.13
C ILE A 418 25.81 15.91 7.64
N HIS A 419 25.46 14.72 8.18
CA HIS A 419 25.64 14.44 9.61
C HIS A 419 27.13 14.44 10.01
N GLU A 420 27.99 13.78 9.23
CA GLU A 420 29.45 13.75 9.43
C GLU A 420 30.07 15.17 9.40
N THR A 421 29.60 16.02 8.49
CA THR A 421 30.04 17.42 8.40
C THR A 421 29.58 18.22 9.62
N ILE A 422 28.33 18.03 10.09
CA ILE A 422 27.81 18.69 11.30
C ILE A 422 28.54 18.24 12.56
N GLU A 423 28.86 16.96 12.69
CA GLU A 423 29.67 16.45 13.81
C GLU A 423 31.07 17.07 13.79
N THR A 424 31.70 17.16 12.63
CA THR A 424 33.00 17.84 12.45
C THR A 424 32.91 19.32 12.84
N ILE A 425 31.86 20.04 12.41
CA ILE A 425 31.59 21.43 12.81
C ILE A 425 31.42 21.55 14.33
N ASN A 426 30.75 20.59 14.98
CA ASN A 426 30.57 20.58 16.43
C ASN A 426 31.87 20.35 17.19
N GLN A 427 32.75 19.46 16.71
CA GLN A 427 34.07 19.24 17.28
C GLN A 427 34.96 20.50 17.14
N LEU A 428 35.01 21.10 15.94
CA LEU A 428 35.74 22.35 15.67
C LEU A 428 35.18 23.54 16.47
N LYS A 429 33.85 23.60 16.70
CA LYS A 429 33.22 24.59 17.60
C LYS A 429 33.80 24.48 19.01
N ILE A 430 33.84 23.27 19.58
CA ILE A 430 34.30 23.03 20.95
C ILE A 430 35.78 23.41 21.07
N GLN A 431 36.62 23.00 20.12
CA GLN A 431 38.03 23.39 20.06
C GLN A 431 38.20 24.92 19.97
N ARG A 432 37.45 25.59 19.09
CA ARG A 432 37.49 27.07 18.96
C ARG A 432 37.05 27.77 20.24
N GLU A 433 36.00 27.29 20.91
CA GLU A 433 35.55 27.86 22.18
C GLU A 433 36.59 27.68 23.29
N PHE A 434 37.17 26.48 23.42
CA PHE A 434 38.26 26.17 24.38
C PHE A 434 39.45 27.11 24.23
N MET A 435 39.93 27.28 22.99
CA MET A 435 41.07 28.17 22.68
C MET A 435 40.74 29.64 22.93
N LEU A 436 39.49 30.07 22.66
CA LEU A 436 39.04 31.45 22.93
C LEU A 436 38.81 31.74 24.42
N SER A 437 38.44 30.74 25.23
CA SER A 437 38.37 30.92 26.70
C SER A 437 39.77 31.02 27.30
N PHE A 438 40.71 30.15 26.91
CA PHE A 438 42.11 30.24 27.32
C PHE A 438 42.73 31.59 26.92
N ALA A 439 42.50 32.05 25.69
CA ALA A 439 43.04 33.32 25.19
C ALA A 439 42.39 34.57 25.81
N ARG A 440 41.26 34.44 26.53
CA ARG A 440 40.57 35.55 27.19
C ARG A 440 41.00 35.73 28.65
N ASP A 441 41.10 34.63 29.39
CA ASP A 441 41.63 34.59 30.75
C ASP A 441 42.31 33.23 30.96
N PRO A 442 43.64 33.13 30.74
CA PRO A 442 44.35 31.88 30.88
C PRO A 442 44.45 31.42 32.34
N GLN A 443 44.42 32.34 33.32
CA GLN A 443 44.56 31.98 34.73
C GLN A 443 43.26 31.42 35.30
N GLY A 444 42.13 32.09 35.08
CA GLY A 444 40.81 31.57 35.41
C GLY A 444 40.53 30.26 34.69
N PHE A 445 40.81 30.20 33.38
CA PHE A 445 40.60 29.00 32.58
C PHE A 445 41.42 27.79 33.05
N ILE A 446 42.69 27.95 33.43
CA ILE A 446 43.50 26.83 33.96
C ILE A 446 42.90 26.30 35.26
N ASN A 447 42.44 27.18 36.16
CA ASN A 447 41.79 26.77 37.41
C ASN A 447 40.47 26.02 37.17
N ASP A 448 39.65 26.50 36.23
CA ASP A 448 38.39 25.85 35.85
C ASP A 448 38.64 24.50 35.14
N TRP A 449 39.65 24.43 34.29
CA TRP A 449 40.03 23.20 33.59
C TRP A 449 40.55 22.12 34.57
N LEU A 450 41.40 22.48 35.53
CA LEU A 450 41.85 21.56 36.58
C LEU A 450 40.67 21.05 37.44
N GLN A 451 39.71 21.91 37.75
CA GLN A 451 38.48 21.50 38.45
C GLN A 451 37.62 20.55 37.61
N SER A 452 37.44 20.81 36.30
CA SER A 452 36.72 19.91 35.40
C SER A 452 37.42 18.56 35.32
N GLN A 453 38.70 18.52 34.94
CA GLN A 453 39.46 17.28 34.82
C GLN A 453 39.46 16.46 36.13
N CYS A 454 39.49 17.10 37.30
CA CYS A 454 39.35 16.42 38.58
C CYS A 454 37.96 15.81 38.78
N ARG A 455 36.89 16.55 38.46
CA ARG A 455 35.49 16.06 38.51
C ARG A 455 35.25 14.93 37.51
N ASP A 456 35.75 15.07 36.29
CA ASP A 456 35.59 14.11 35.21
C ASP A 456 36.34 12.81 35.54
N LEU A 457 37.58 12.90 36.07
CA LEU A 457 38.33 11.75 36.56
C LEU A 457 37.62 11.05 37.73
N LYS A 458 37.13 11.79 38.72
CA LYS A 458 36.33 11.23 39.83
C LYS A 458 35.09 10.49 39.32
N THR A 459 34.39 11.06 38.34
CA THR A 459 33.22 10.46 37.69
C THR A 459 33.56 9.20 36.88
N MET A 460 34.73 9.15 36.24
CA MET A 460 35.21 7.97 35.51
C MET A 460 35.77 6.85 36.38
N THR A 461 36.00 7.10 37.68
CA THR A 461 36.64 6.16 38.61
C THR A 461 35.76 5.83 39.83
N ASP A 462 34.52 6.32 39.84
CA ASP A 462 33.57 6.25 40.97
C ASP A 462 34.15 6.78 42.31
N VAL A 463 35.16 7.64 42.25
CA VAL A 463 35.81 8.24 43.43
C VAL A 463 34.95 9.36 43.99
N VAL A 464 34.20 9.02 45.04
CA VAL A 464 33.38 9.96 45.82
C VAL A 464 34.22 10.78 46.82
N GLY A 465 33.67 11.90 47.28
CA GLY A 465 34.26 12.76 48.30
C GLY A 465 35.28 13.79 47.77
N ASN A 466 35.81 14.60 48.67
CA ASN A 466 36.95 15.48 48.42
C ASN A 466 37.87 15.54 49.65
N PRO A 467 38.96 14.74 49.69
CA PRO A 467 39.83 14.64 50.87
C PRO A 467 40.40 15.98 51.37
N GLU A 468 40.58 16.97 50.50
CA GLU A 468 41.07 18.32 50.87
C GLU A 468 40.00 19.25 51.47
N GLU A 469 38.71 18.90 51.34
CA GLU A 469 37.61 19.50 52.11
C GLU A 469 37.39 18.72 53.41
N GLU A 470 37.37 17.38 53.34
CA GLU A 470 37.20 16.49 54.50
C GLU A 470 38.30 16.64 55.58
N ARG A 471 39.47 17.18 55.19
CA ARG A 471 40.57 17.59 56.09
C ARG A 471 40.31 18.88 56.87
N ARG A 472 39.31 19.68 56.50
CA ARG A 472 39.05 21.02 57.05
C ARG A 472 37.91 21.00 58.08
N ALA A 473 38.01 21.81 59.12
CA ALA A 473 37.01 21.85 60.18
C ALA A 473 35.64 22.34 59.64
N GLU A 474 35.67 23.26 58.68
CA GLU A 474 34.54 23.86 57.96
C GLU A 474 33.60 22.82 57.32
N PHE A 475 34.13 21.64 56.94
CA PHE A 475 33.35 20.54 56.38
C PHE A 475 32.43 19.88 57.42
N TYR A 476 32.80 19.92 58.71
CA TYR A 476 32.04 19.31 59.80
C TYR A 476 31.03 20.26 60.49
N PHE A 477 31.00 21.54 60.10
CA PHE A 477 29.97 22.50 60.52
C PHE A 477 28.72 22.50 59.62
N GLN A 478 28.60 21.53 58.70
CA GLN A 478 27.48 21.41 57.77
C GLN A 478 26.22 20.83 58.44
N PRO A 479 25.00 21.15 57.97
CA PRO A 479 23.75 20.72 58.62
C PRO A 479 23.58 19.20 58.80
N TRP A 480 24.24 18.38 57.97
CA TRP A 480 24.19 16.92 58.07
C TRP A 480 25.00 16.37 59.26
N ALA A 481 25.92 17.14 59.86
CA ALA A 481 26.87 16.65 60.85
C ALA A 481 26.20 16.10 62.11
N GLN A 482 25.17 16.79 62.63
CA GLN A 482 24.43 16.32 63.82
C GLN A 482 23.73 14.97 63.55
N GLU A 483 23.07 14.83 62.40
CA GLU A 483 22.39 13.59 62.04
C GLU A 483 23.40 12.45 61.77
N ALA A 484 24.53 12.76 61.13
CA ALA A 484 25.60 11.80 60.88
C ALA A 484 26.20 11.27 62.20
N VAL A 485 26.41 12.13 63.20
CA VAL A 485 26.84 11.71 64.55
C VAL A 485 25.79 10.82 65.21
N CYS A 486 24.49 11.14 65.12
CA CYS A 486 23.43 10.28 65.65
C CYS A 486 23.38 8.90 64.96
N ARG A 487 23.49 8.86 63.62
CA ARG A 487 23.54 7.60 62.83
C ARG A 487 24.79 6.78 63.16
N TYR A 488 25.94 7.43 63.28
CA TYR A 488 27.21 6.81 63.70
C TYR A 488 27.08 6.21 65.10
N PHE A 489 26.59 6.98 66.08
CA PHE A 489 26.44 6.53 67.46
C PHE A 489 25.48 5.34 67.56
N TYR A 490 24.33 5.38 66.88
CA TYR A 490 23.41 4.24 66.80
C TYR A 490 24.09 2.99 66.25
N SER A 491 24.76 3.09 65.09
CA SER A 491 25.44 1.94 64.50
C SER A 491 26.57 1.39 65.39
N LYS A 492 27.31 2.28 66.08
CA LYS A 492 28.38 1.89 67.00
C LYS A 492 27.85 1.22 68.27
N VAL A 493 26.70 1.65 68.80
CA VAL A 493 26.01 0.98 69.90
C VAL A 493 25.54 -0.41 69.49
N GLN A 494 24.96 -0.59 68.31
CA GLN A 494 24.57 -1.93 67.83
C GLN A 494 25.80 -2.83 67.60
N GLN A 495 26.91 -2.29 67.09
CA GLN A 495 28.16 -3.03 66.97
C GLN A 495 28.67 -3.50 68.35
N ARG A 496 28.78 -2.59 69.33
CA ARG A 496 29.22 -2.96 70.70
C ARG A 496 28.28 -3.95 71.37
N ARG A 497 26.97 -3.85 71.13
CA ARG A 497 25.98 -4.83 71.59
C ARG A 497 26.24 -6.20 70.95
N GLN A 498 26.46 -6.27 69.64
CA GLN A 498 26.73 -7.52 68.93
C GLN A 498 28.05 -8.16 69.39
N GLU A 499 29.10 -7.37 69.62
CA GLU A 499 30.37 -7.82 70.21
C GLU A 499 30.16 -8.42 71.61
N LEU A 500 29.32 -7.79 72.46
CA LEU A 500 28.96 -8.30 73.78
C LEU A 500 28.10 -9.57 73.73
N GLU A 501 27.07 -9.61 72.88
CA GLU A 501 26.22 -10.81 72.70
C GLU A 501 27.04 -12.01 72.18
N GLN A 502 28.00 -11.78 71.28
CA GLN A 502 28.96 -12.81 70.86
C GLN A 502 29.89 -13.25 71.98
N ALA A 503 30.49 -12.31 72.74
CA ALA A 503 31.40 -12.61 73.84
C ALA A 503 30.71 -13.36 75.01
N LEU A 504 29.42 -13.11 75.22
CA LEU A 504 28.59 -13.80 76.22
C LEU A 504 27.96 -15.10 75.69
N GLY A 505 28.23 -15.49 74.44
CA GLY A 505 27.70 -16.71 73.82
C GLY A 505 26.20 -16.68 73.50
N ILE A 506 25.55 -15.51 73.57
CA ILE A 506 24.11 -15.34 73.40
C ILE A 506 23.77 -15.35 71.91
N ARG A 507 23.64 -16.55 71.33
CA ARG A 507 23.01 -16.72 70.02
C ARG A 507 21.51 -16.51 70.12
N ASN A 508 21.04 -15.32 69.77
CA ASN A 508 19.65 -15.12 69.40
C ASN A 508 19.30 -16.02 68.20
N THR A 509 18.22 -16.80 68.33
CA THR A 509 17.61 -17.60 67.25
C THR A 509 16.63 -16.77 66.43
#